data_AF-A0A7J4NVK8-F1
#
_entry.id   AF-A0A7J4NVK8-F1
#
_cell.length_a   1.000
_cell.length_b   1.000
_cell.length_c   1.000
_cell.angle_alpha   90.00
_cell.angle_beta   90.00
_cell.angle_gamma   90.00
#
_symmetry.space_group_name_H-M   'P 1'
#
loop_
_entity.id
_entity.type
_entity.pdbx_description
1 polymer ?
#
loop_
_entity_poly.entity_id
_entity_poly.type
_entity_poly.pdbx_seq_one_letter_code
_entity_poly.pdbx_strand_id
1 'polypeptide(L)'
;MKRIRSPKFSKPVFTCGEGVRFATPEIVASYRAGRLKTGVLADISCGIGGQAVCFADECNRVYGVDIDGERLECASRNAGVYGVDNITFIEGDALSPQVVEQVADADIIFSDPARPIEEDVRQTDSLRPGIPMVMEAYRDVTGSFAFEAPPQMPPERIDFDCEREYLSLDGQLNRLTLYFGPLKRCERSAVVLKRDMYYRLKSGVSIPPGIPEADKIPDYAFEPDPAVVKAELLGELAAGLNINMGL
;
A
#
# COMPACT_ATOMS: atom_id res chain seq x y z
N MET A 1 -13.88 17.21 14.40
CA MET A 1 -14.18 15.79 14.07
C MET A 1 -15.66 15.57 13.73
N LYS A 2 -15.97 14.69 12.76
CA LYS A 2 -17.34 14.30 12.34
C LYS A 2 -17.43 12.80 12.10
N ARG A 3 -18.59 12.18 12.35
CA ARG A 3 -18.87 10.78 11.95
C ARG A 3 -19.60 10.77 10.61
N ILE A 4 -19.10 10.02 9.64
CA ILE A 4 -19.64 10.00 8.27
C ILE A 4 -19.76 8.59 7.71
N ARG A 5 -20.63 8.42 6.71
CA ARG A 5 -20.69 7.22 5.86
C ARG A 5 -19.93 7.53 4.56
N SER A 6 -18.99 6.66 4.19
CA SER A 6 -18.20 6.77 2.97
C SER A 6 -18.19 5.43 2.25
N PRO A 7 -18.24 5.39 0.90
CA PRO A 7 -18.15 4.14 0.15
C PRO A 7 -16.80 3.43 0.31
N LYS A 8 -15.77 4.11 0.86
CA LYS A 8 -14.47 3.52 1.16
C LYS A 8 -14.51 2.54 2.34
N PHE A 9 -15.55 2.59 3.17
CA PHE A 9 -15.62 1.85 4.43
C PHE A 9 -16.95 1.11 4.57
N SER A 10 -16.90 -0.11 5.08
CA SER A 10 -18.05 -0.95 5.41
C SER A 10 -18.84 -0.40 6.60
N LYS A 11 -18.16 0.33 7.51
CA LYS A 11 -18.73 0.97 8.71
C LYS A 11 -18.65 2.50 8.63
N PRO A 12 -19.53 3.26 9.35
CA PRO A 12 -19.38 4.71 9.47
C PRO A 12 -18.12 5.07 10.27
N VAL A 13 -17.33 6.00 9.78
CA VAL A 13 -16.03 6.38 10.40
C VAL A 13 -16.04 7.81 10.91
N PHE A 14 -15.24 8.07 11.94
CA PHE A 14 -14.86 9.39 12.41
C PHE A 14 -13.72 9.95 11.57
N THR A 15 -13.81 11.24 11.24
CA THR A 15 -12.80 11.96 10.46
C THR A 15 -12.60 13.38 10.99
N CYS A 16 -11.37 13.85 10.92
CA CYS A 16 -10.97 15.26 11.03
C CYS A 16 -10.49 15.74 9.65
N GLY A 17 -10.58 17.06 9.40
CA GLY A 17 -10.18 17.68 8.14
C GLY A 17 -10.64 16.91 6.88
N GLU A 18 -9.67 16.64 6.00
CA GLU A 18 -9.85 15.83 4.78
C GLU A 18 -9.49 14.35 4.96
N GLY A 19 -9.42 13.82 6.19
CA GLY A 19 -8.93 12.46 6.48
C GLY A 19 -9.56 11.36 5.62
N VAL A 20 -10.89 11.35 5.46
CA VAL A 20 -11.57 10.35 4.61
C VAL A 20 -11.30 10.52 3.11
N ARG A 21 -10.99 11.74 2.64
CA ARG A 21 -10.62 11.98 1.24
C ARG A 21 -9.33 11.25 0.89
N PHE A 22 -8.35 11.24 1.81
CA PHE A 22 -7.06 10.59 1.62
C PHE A 22 -7.02 9.13 2.08
N ALA A 23 -7.96 8.71 2.95
CA ALA A 23 -7.98 7.37 3.48
C ALA A 23 -8.00 6.28 2.38
N THR A 24 -7.27 5.20 2.63
CA THR A 24 -7.25 4.00 1.79
C THR A 24 -8.59 3.25 1.90
N PRO A 25 -9.20 2.84 0.77
CA PRO A 25 -10.41 2.01 0.81
C PRO A 25 -10.17 0.73 1.60
N GLU A 26 -11.15 0.33 2.41
CA GLU A 26 -11.05 -0.80 3.34
C GLU A 26 -10.66 -2.11 2.66
N ILE A 27 -11.17 -2.37 1.44
CA ILE A 27 -10.79 -3.54 0.66
C ILE A 27 -9.28 -3.56 0.31
N VAL A 28 -8.70 -2.41 0.00
CA VAL A 28 -7.27 -2.26 -0.27
C VAL A 28 -6.47 -2.45 1.01
N ALA A 29 -6.94 -1.86 2.11
CA ALA A 29 -6.32 -2.00 3.43
C ALA A 29 -6.35 -3.44 3.93
N SER A 30 -7.45 -4.16 3.73
CA SER A 30 -7.61 -5.58 4.08
C SER A 30 -6.69 -6.48 3.25
N TYR A 31 -6.63 -6.30 1.93
CA TYR A 31 -5.65 -7.01 1.09
C TYR A 31 -4.22 -6.79 1.60
N ARG A 32 -3.86 -5.54 1.91
CA ARG A 32 -2.53 -5.20 2.40
C ARG A 32 -2.25 -5.81 3.77
N ALA A 33 -3.23 -5.82 4.68
CA ALA A 33 -3.09 -6.46 5.99
C ALA A 33 -2.78 -7.95 5.86
N GLY A 34 -3.47 -8.67 4.96
CA GLY A 34 -3.16 -10.07 4.68
C GLY A 34 -1.74 -10.25 4.12
N ARG A 35 -1.24 -9.31 3.32
CA ARG A 35 0.15 -9.34 2.81
C ARG A 35 1.19 -9.02 3.89
N LEU A 36 0.88 -8.11 4.81
CA LEU A 36 1.75 -7.64 5.89
C LEU A 36 1.47 -8.33 7.23
N LYS A 37 0.82 -9.49 7.21
CA LYS A 37 0.54 -10.31 8.38
C LYS A 37 1.82 -10.64 9.15
N THR A 38 1.85 -10.29 10.44
CA THR A 38 2.99 -10.52 11.33
C THR A 38 2.55 -10.54 12.80
N GLY A 39 3.49 -10.73 13.74
CA GLY A 39 3.21 -10.58 15.17
C GLY A 39 2.90 -9.13 15.53
N VAL A 40 3.85 -8.23 15.31
CA VAL A 40 3.76 -6.81 15.65
C VAL A 40 4.02 -5.95 14.41
N LEU A 41 3.07 -5.07 14.07
CA LEU A 41 3.19 -4.12 12.96
C LEU A 41 3.12 -2.68 13.47
N ALA A 42 3.98 -1.79 13.00
CA ALA A 42 3.85 -0.35 13.24
C ALA A 42 3.44 0.38 11.96
N ASP A 43 2.24 0.98 11.97
CA ASP A 43 1.78 1.96 10.99
C ASP A 43 2.22 3.35 11.47
N ILE A 44 3.36 3.82 10.97
CA ILE A 44 4.03 5.02 11.49
C ILE A 44 3.47 6.34 10.91
N SER A 45 2.35 6.26 10.18
CA SER A 45 1.64 7.39 9.60
C SER A 45 0.16 7.06 9.47
N CYS A 46 -0.46 6.64 10.58
CA CYS A 46 -1.73 5.92 10.57
C CYS A 46 -2.96 6.80 10.25
N GLY A 47 -2.83 8.13 10.34
CA GLY A 47 -3.91 9.06 10.06
C GLY A 47 -5.14 8.78 10.92
N ILE A 48 -6.31 8.67 10.28
CA ILE A 48 -7.56 8.33 10.96
C ILE A 48 -7.71 6.82 11.25
N GLY A 49 -6.64 6.03 11.13
CA GLY A 49 -6.59 4.60 11.49
C GLY A 49 -7.24 3.65 10.47
N GLY A 50 -7.53 4.10 9.25
CA GLY A 50 -8.24 3.28 8.25
C GLY A 50 -7.51 2.00 7.85
N GLN A 51 -6.17 2.03 7.85
CA GLN A 51 -5.33 0.85 7.58
C GLN A 51 -5.02 0.09 8.87
N ALA A 52 -4.72 0.80 9.96
CA ALA A 52 -4.49 0.24 11.28
C ALA A 52 -5.59 -0.72 11.75
N VAL A 53 -6.87 -0.40 11.52
CA VAL A 53 -7.98 -1.32 11.87
C VAL A 53 -7.98 -2.61 11.07
N CYS A 54 -7.50 -2.60 9.82
CA CYS A 54 -7.35 -3.82 9.02
C CYS A 54 -6.09 -4.60 9.44
N PHE A 55 -5.00 -3.91 9.77
CA PHE A 55 -3.79 -4.56 10.30
C PHE A 55 -4.07 -5.28 11.61
N ALA A 56 -4.94 -4.72 12.46
CA ALA A 56 -5.38 -5.31 13.71
C ALA A 56 -6.07 -6.68 13.55
N ASP A 57 -6.75 -6.91 12.42
CA ASP A 57 -7.40 -8.21 12.13
C ASP A 57 -6.39 -9.31 11.76
N GLU A 58 -5.22 -8.94 11.23
CA GLU A 58 -4.23 -9.89 10.73
C GLU A 58 -3.00 -10.03 11.62
N CYS A 59 -2.71 -9.04 12.48
CA CYS A 59 -1.54 -8.99 13.34
C CYS A 59 -1.91 -9.17 14.81
N ASN A 60 -0.99 -9.68 15.63
CA ASN A 60 -1.25 -9.83 17.08
C ASN A 60 -1.33 -8.46 17.77
N ARG A 61 -0.49 -7.51 17.35
CA ARG A 61 -0.44 -6.14 17.87
C ARG A 61 -0.15 -5.15 16.76
N VAL A 62 -0.76 -3.97 16.85
CA VAL A 62 -0.46 -2.84 15.96
C VAL A 62 -0.08 -1.61 16.77
N TYR A 63 0.95 -0.89 16.32
CA TYR A 63 1.19 0.50 16.73
C TYR A 63 0.67 1.43 15.64
N GLY A 64 -0.14 2.42 16.01
CA GLY A 64 -0.57 3.49 15.12
C GLY A 64 0.07 4.81 15.55
N VAL A 65 1.01 5.32 14.77
CA VAL A 65 1.67 6.60 15.05
C VAL A 65 1.12 7.68 14.13
N ASP A 66 0.86 8.86 14.66
CA ASP A 66 0.68 10.08 13.87
C ASP A 66 1.16 11.28 14.71
N ILE A 67 1.62 12.34 14.05
CA ILE A 67 2.03 13.57 14.72
C ILE A 67 0.82 14.43 15.12
N ASP A 68 -0.34 14.20 14.49
CA ASP A 68 -1.57 14.95 14.70
C ASP A 68 -2.51 14.21 15.66
N GLY A 69 -2.58 14.71 16.91
CA GLY A 69 -3.45 14.17 17.95
C GLY A 69 -4.95 14.14 17.57
N GLU A 70 -5.44 15.04 16.71
CA GLU A 70 -6.85 14.98 16.26
C GLU A 70 -7.10 13.78 15.35
N ARG A 71 -6.11 13.39 14.53
CA ARG A 71 -6.18 12.18 13.70
C ARG A 71 -6.18 10.93 14.56
N LEU A 72 -5.35 10.89 15.60
CA LEU A 72 -5.32 9.79 16.56
C LEU A 72 -6.61 9.65 17.36
N GLU A 73 -7.26 10.76 17.72
CA GLU A 73 -8.59 10.69 18.34
C GLU A 73 -9.61 10.05 17.38
N CYS A 74 -9.57 10.41 16.09
CA CYS A 74 -10.39 9.76 15.08
C CYS A 74 -10.05 8.26 14.94
N ALA A 75 -8.76 7.92 14.92
CA ALA A 75 -8.27 6.55 14.79
C ALA A 75 -8.71 5.68 15.96
N SER A 76 -8.60 6.17 17.19
CA SER A 76 -9.08 5.49 18.40
C SER A 76 -10.59 5.23 18.36
N ARG A 77 -11.39 6.22 17.95
CA ARG A 77 -12.84 6.02 17.80
C ARG A 77 -13.18 5.06 16.67
N ASN A 78 -12.42 5.08 15.58
CA ASN A 78 -12.58 4.14 14.46
C ASN A 78 -12.26 2.71 14.91
N ALA A 79 -11.18 2.49 15.65
CA ALA A 79 -10.88 1.20 16.25
C ALA A 79 -12.07 0.66 17.07
N GLY A 80 -12.70 1.51 17.89
CA GLY A 80 -13.93 1.15 18.62
C GLY A 80 -15.14 0.83 17.73
N VAL A 81 -15.30 1.48 16.57
CA VAL A 81 -16.35 1.14 15.59
C VAL A 81 -16.09 -0.22 14.93
N TYR A 82 -14.83 -0.52 14.62
CA TYR A 82 -14.44 -1.81 14.04
C TYR A 82 -14.47 -2.92 15.09
N GLY A 83 -14.32 -2.59 16.38
CA GLY A 83 -14.34 -3.53 17.50
C GLY A 83 -12.96 -4.14 17.77
N VAL A 84 -11.89 -3.44 17.39
CA VAL A 84 -10.50 -3.89 17.57
C VAL A 84 -9.87 -3.18 18.77
N ASP A 85 -9.11 -3.91 19.58
CA ASP A 85 -8.52 -3.45 20.84
C ASP A 85 -7.01 -3.70 20.97
N ASN A 86 -6.40 -4.34 19.97
CA ASN A 86 -4.97 -4.65 19.90
C ASN A 86 -4.13 -3.55 19.21
N ILE A 87 -4.63 -2.31 19.17
CA ILE A 87 -3.92 -1.15 18.61
C ILE A 87 -3.47 -0.22 19.74
N THR A 88 -2.17 0.09 19.79
CA THR A 88 -1.61 1.15 20.65
C THR A 88 -1.37 2.40 19.81
N PHE A 89 -2.09 3.49 20.09
CA PHE A 89 -1.90 4.77 19.40
C PHE A 89 -0.84 5.62 20.10
N ILE A 90 0.07 6.20 19.31
CA ILE A 90 1.22 6.99 19.78
C ILE A 90 1.20 8.34 19.05
N GLU A 91 1.13 9.43 19.82
CA GLU A 91 1.30 10.78 19.29
C GLU A 91 2.77 11.17 19.26
N GLY A 92 3.30 11.48 18.08
CA GLY A 92 4.67 11.93 17.95
C GLY A 92 5.20 11.96 16.52
N ASP A 93 6.37 12.56 16.35
CA ASP A 93 7.13 12.46 15.11
C ASP A 93 7.66 11.03 14.96
N ALA A 94 7.27 10.35 13.88
CA ALA A 94 7.70 9.01 13.53
C ALA A 94 9.22 8.85 13.43
N LEU A 95 9.98 9.94 13.20
CA LEU A 95 11.44 9.90 13.14
C LEU A 95 12.10 10.25 14.49
N SER A 96 11.33 10.57 15.52
CA SER A 96 11.88 10.86 16.84
C SER A 96 12.40 9.58 17.51
N PRO A 97 13.57 9.63 18.19
CA PRO A 97 14.09 8.46 18.91
C PRO A 97 13.11 7.88 19.92
N GLN A 98 12.28 8.73 20.55
CA GLN A 98 11.27 8.31 21.52
C GLN A 98 10.19 7.43 20.89
N VAL A 99 9.70 7.79 19.69
CA VAL A 99 8.72 6.98 18.98
C VAL A 99 9.35 5.69 18.46
N VAL A 100 10.57 5.74 17.92
CA VAL A 100 11.31 4.55 17.46
C VAL A 100 11.47 3.55 18.61
N GLU A 101 11.84 4.01 19.81
CA GLU A 101 11.97 3.17 21.00
C GLU A 101 10.64 2.53 21.42
N GLN A 102 9.53 3.25 21.32
CA GLN A 102 8.20 2.75 21.69
C GLN A 102 7.67 1.63 20.79
N VAL A 103 8.21 1.50 19.57
CA VAL A 103 7.81 0.46 18.61
C VAL A 103 8.98 -0.47 18.25
N ALA A 104 10.00 -0.54 19.11
CA ALA A 104 11.22 -1.30 18.85
C ALA A 104 11.02 -2.83 18.77
N ASP A 105 9.84 -3.34 19.15
CA ASP A 105 9.43 -4.74 19.00
C ASP A 105 8.65 -5.01 17.69
N ALA A 106 8.52 -4.03 16.80
CA ALA A 106 7.81 -4.21 15.53
C ALA A 106 8.57 -5.10 14.54
N ASP A 107 7.89 -6.13 14.03
CA ASP A 107 8.42 -6.99 12.96
C ASP A 107 8.42 -6.26 11.60
N ILE A 108 7.43 -5.40 11.38
CA ILE A 108 7.21 -4.66 10.12
C ILE A 108 6.94 -3.19 10.44
N ILE A 109 7.62 -2.30 9.71
CA ILE A 109 7.30 -0.88 9.65
C ILE A 109 6.56 -0.59 8.34
N PHE A 110 5.35 -0.05 8.45
CA PHE A 110 4.54 0.44 7.33
C PHE A 110 4.43 1.97 7.38
N SER A 111 4.58 2.63 6.25
CA SER A 111 4.36 4.07 6.13
C SER A 111 3.63 4.44 4.83
N ASP A 112 2.57 5.22 4.98
CA ASP A 112 1.85 5.93 3.93
C ASP A 112 2.04 7.45 4.15
N PRO A 113 3.22 7.99 3.78
CA PRO A 113 3.62 9.33 4.15
C PRO A 113 2.70 10.40 3.55
N ALA A 114 2.60 11.54 4.24
CA ALA A 114 1.79 12.66 3.80
C ALA A 114 2.33 13.22 2.47
N ARG A 115 1.39 13.67 1.63
CA ARG A 115 1.64 14.28 0.32
C ARG A 115 1.46 15.80 0.45
N PRO A 116 2.46 16.64 0.17
CA PRO A 116 2.23 18.07 0.06
C PRO A 116 1.21 18.37 -1.04
N ILE A 117 0.26 19.28 -0.78
CA ILE A 117 -0.82 19.66 -1.71
C ILE A 117 -0.30 20.60 -2.81
N GLU A 118 0.83 21.25 -2.59
CA GLU A 118 1.45 22.21 -3.50
C GLU A 118 2.82 21.69 -3.93
N GLU A 119 2.87 21.05 -5.10
CA GLU A 119 3.87 21.35 -6.14
C GLU A 119 3.58 20.51 -7.38
N ASP A 120 3.40 21.21 -8.49
CA ASP A 120 3.47 20.63 -9.82
C ASP A 120 4.86 19.96 -9.96
N VAL A 121 4.88 18.72 -10.45
CA VAL A 121 6.08 17.89 -10.67
C VAL A 121 6.61 17.11 -9.45
N ARG A 122 6.06 15.90 -9.31
CA ARG A 122 6.79 14.62 -9.22
C ARG A 122 8.24 14.77 -8.69
N GLN A 123 8.48 14.67 -7.39
CA GLN A 123 9.81 14.37 -6.82
C GLN A 123 9.64 13.35 -5.68
N THR A 124 10.50 12.34 -5.63
CA THR A 124 10.59 11.30 -4.58
C THR A 124 10.83 11.87 -3.17
N ASP A 125 11.36 13.09 -3.17
CA ASP A 125 11.90 13.89 -2.09
C ASP A 125 10.80 14.61 -1.30
N SER A 126 9.56 14.53 -1.78
CA SER A 126 8.38 15.21 -1.23
C SER A 126 7.63 14.39 -0.17
N LEU A 127 7.92 13.09 -0.05
CA LEU A 127 7.31 12.24 0.97
C LEU A 127 7.80 12.66 2.36
N ARG A 128 6.86 12.77 3.30
CA ARG A 128 7.12 13.12 4.69
C ARG A 128 6.45 12.07 5.61
N PRO A 129 7.23 11.22 6.30
CA PRO A 129 8.70 11.09 6.24
C PRO A 129 9.19 10.49 4.91
N GLY A 130 10.45 10.76 4.54
CA GLY A 130 11.06 10.19 3.34
C GLY A 130 11.50 8.75 3.57
N ILE A 131 11.39 7.89 2.55
CA ILE A 131 11.73 6.46 2.63
C ILE A 131 13.13 6.22 3.23
N PRO A 132 14.22 6.88 2.75
CA PRO A 132 15.55 6.64 3.32
C PRO A 132 15.66 7.04 4.79
N MET A 133 14.95 8.08 5.22
CA MET A 133 14.97 8.53 6.61
C MET A 133 14.30 7.53 7.54
N VAL A 134 13.17 6.96 7.11
CA VAL A 134 12.49 5.91 7.87
C VAL A 134 13.37 4.66 7.94
N MET A 135 13.91 4.22 6.80
CA MET A 135 14.77 3.03 6.79
C MET A 135 15.99 3.20 7.71
N GLU A 136 16.61 4.40 7.73
CA GLU A 136 17.73 4.67 8.64
C GLU A 136 17.28 4.73 10.10
N ALA A 137 16.16 5.40 10.42
CA ALA A 137 15.68 5.54 11.80
C ALA A 137 15.29 4.19 12.44
N TYR A 138 14.79 3.25 11.63
CA TYR A 138 14.24 1.97 12.08
C TYR A 138 15.12 0.76 11.71
N ARG A 139 16.33 0.98 11.21
CA ARG A 139 17.26 -0.08 10.75
C ARG A 139 17.58 -1.14 11.81
N ASP A 140 17.61 -0.74 13.07
CA ASP A 140 17.90 -1.62 14.21
C ASP A 140 16.63 -2.25 14.81
N VAL A 141 15.45 -1.81 14.34
CA VAL A 141 14.15 -2.38 14.70
C VAL A 141 13.83 -3.55 13.77
N THR A 142 13.90 -3.35 12.45
CA THR A 142 13.59 -4.40 11.48
C THR A 142 14.27 -4.18 10.13
N GLY A 143 14.37 -5.26 9.33
CA GLY A 143 14.69 -5.20 7.91
C GLY A 143 13.46 -5.22 6.98
N SER A 144 12.25 -5.31 7.54
CA SER A 144 10.99 -5.46 6.80
C SER A 144 10.22 -4.14 6.75
N PHE A 145 10.28 -3.48 5.59
CA PHE A 145 9.59 -2.20 5.38
C PHE A 145 8.58 -2.27 4.23
N ALA A 146 7.47 -1.57 4.41
CA ALA A 146 6.48 -1.35 3.36
C ALA A 146 6.11 0.13 3.27
N PHE A 147 6.19 0.70 2.08
CA PHE A 147 5.88 2.11 1.84
C PHE A 147 4.83 2.27 0.76
N GLU A 148 3.86 3.16 0.98
CA GLU A 148 2.99 3.63 -0.10
C GLU A 148 3.69 4.75 -0.88
N ALA A 149 3.64 4.65 -2.21
CA ALA A 149 4.19 5.63 -3.13
C ALA A 149 3.14 6.05 -4.17
N PRO A 150 3.30 7.22 -4.82
CA PRO A 150 2.42 7.63 -5.91
C PRO A 150 2.40 6.58 -7.04
N PRO A 151 1.22 6.04 -7.42
CA PRO A 151 1.15 4.99 -8.44
C PRO A 151 1.61 5.46 -9.83
N GLN A 152 1.60 6.76 -10.08
CA GLN A 152 2.10 7.35 -11.33
C GLN A 152 3.62 7.58 -11.34
N MET A 153 4.32 7.30 -10.24
CA MET A 153 5.78 7.47 -10.17
C MET A 153 6.46 6.70 -11.32
N PRO A 154 7.36 7.36 -12.08
CA PRO A 154 8.17 6.68 -13.07
C PRO A 154 9.06 5.62 -12.41
N PRO A 155 9.17 4.39 -12.96
CA PRO A 155 9.98 3.33 -12.39
C PRO A 155 11.45 3.71 -12.16
N GLU A 156 12.01 4.59 -13.00
CA GLU A 156 13.40 5.05 -12.94
C GLU A 156 13.69 5.92 -11.71
N ARG A 157 12.64 6.39 -11.02
CA ARG A 157 12.77 7.15 -9.77
C ARG A 157 12.70 6.28 -8.53
N ILE A 158 12.39 5.00 -8.69
CA ILE A 158 12.36 4.03 -7.58
C ILE A 158 13.69 3.29 -7.63
N ASP A 159 14.75 3.99 -7.23
CA ASP A 159 16.12 3.45 -7.19
C ASP A 159 16.39 2.75 -5.85
N PHE A 160 15.58 1.72 -5.57
CA PHE A 160 15.64 0.93 -4.36
C PHE A 160 15.55 -0.56 -4.68
N ASP A 161 16.28 -1.38 -3.92
CA ASP A 161 16.11 -2.84 -3.95
C ASP A 161 14.79 -3.24 -3.26
N CYS A 162 13.68 -3.13 -3.99
CA CYS A 162 12.33 -3.38 -3.48
C CYS A 162 11.45 -4.11 -4.51
N GLU A 163 10.37 -4.75 -4.02
CA GLU A 163 9.25 -5.16 -4.87
C GLU A 163 8.35 -3.96 -5.11
N ARG A 164 7.99 -3.70 -6.38
CA ARG A 164 6.98 -2.69 -6.77
C ARG A 164 5.64 -3.38 -7.06
N GLU A 165 4.70 -3.30 -6.12
CA GLU A 165 3.34 -3.83 -6.31
C GLU A 165 2.40 -2.72 -6.74
N TYR A 166 1.93 -2.81 -7.98
CA TYR A 166 0.90 -1.92 -8.53
C TYR A 166 -0.46 -2.55 -8.30
N LEU A 167 -1.37 -1.81 -7.69
CA LEU A 167 -2.71 -2.28 -7.37
C LEU A 167 -3.75 -1.45 -8.11
N SER A 168 -4.65 -2.10 -8.82
CA SER A 168 -5.89 -1.50 -9.31
C SER A 168 -7.08 -1.91 -8.45
N LEU A 169 -8.06 -1.00 -8.39
CA LEU A 169 -9.35 -1.24 -7.75
C LEU A 169 -10.44 -0.93 -8.78
N ASP A 170 -11.26 -1.92 -9.07
CA ASP A 170 -12.37 -1.83 -10.03
C ASP A 170 -11.94 -1.25 -11.40
N GLY A 171 -10.79 -1.72 -11.90
CA GLY A 171 -10.23 -1.34 -13.20
C GLY A 171 -9.51 0.01 -13.22
N GLN A 172 -9.28 0.65 -12.07
CA GLN A 172 -8.52 1.89 -11.98
C GLN A 172 -7.24 1.69 -11.18
N LEU A 173 -6.11 2.14 -11.73
CA LEU A 173 -4.83 2.15 -11.00
C LEU A 173 -4.99 2.96 -9.71
N ASN A 174 -4.75 2.31 -8.58
CA ASN A 174 -5.11 2.84 -7.27
C ASN A 174 -3.90 3.11 -6.38
N ARG A 175 -2.93 2.19 -6.33
CA ARG A 175 -1.78 2.25 -5.41
C ARG A 175 -0.50 1.69 -6.02
N LEU A 176 0.62 2.16 -5.49
CA LEU A 176 1.92 1.52 -5.59
C LEU A 176 2.41 1.29 -4.16
N THR A 177 2.71 0.05 -3.83
CA THR A 177 3.35 -0.31 -2.55
C THR A 177 4.74 -0.88 -2.84
N LEU A 178 5.72 -0.35 -2.11
CA LEU A 178 7.11 -0.76 -2.18
C LEU A 178 7.41 -1.67 -0.99
N TYR A 179 7.84 -2.90 -1.24
CA TYR A 179 8.21 -3.85 -0.18
C TYR A 179 9.71 -4.11 -0.17
N PHE A 180 10.31 -4.02 1.01
CA PHE A 180 11.77 -4.09 1.21
C PHE A 180 12.16 -5.32 2.04
N GLY A 181 13.42 -5.73 1.91
CA GLY A 181 14.00 -6.81 2.70
C GLY A 181 13.18 -8.11 2.58
N PRO A 182 12.89 -8.81 3.68
CA PRO A 182 12.12 -10.07 3.66
C PRO A 182 10.72 -9.97 3.06
N LEU A 183 10.16 -8.75 2.94
CA LEU A 183 8.84 -8.56 2.32
C LEU A 183 8.88 -8.63 0.79
N LYS A 184 10.05 -8.39 0.17
CA LYS A 184 10.25 -8.47 -1.29
C LYS A 184 10.13 -9.93 -1.75
N ARG A 185 9.21 -10.23 -2.67
CA ARG A 185 9.05 -11.58 -3.28
C ARG A 185 9.41 -11.63 -4.76
N CYS A 186 9.43 -10.49 -5.44
CA CYS A 186 9.76 -10.33 -6.85
C CYS A 186 10.13 -8.86 -7.12
N GLU A 187 10.54 -8.52 -8.35
CA GLU A 187 10.86 -7.13 -8.73
C GLU A 187 9.61 -6.25 -8.87
N ARG A 188 8.56 -6.82 -9.47
CA ARG A 188 7.31 -6.11 -9.75
C ARG A 188 6.13 -7.07 -9.74
N SER A 189 5.00 -6.59 -9.25
CA SER A 189 3.75 -7.33 -9.24
C SER A 189 2.57 -6.42 -9.57
N ALA A 190 1.52 -7.01 -10.15
CA ALA A 190 0.25 -6.36 -10.40
C ALA A 190 -0.84 -7.08 -9.61
N VAL A 191 -1.66 -6.31 -8.91
CA VAL A 191 -2.81 -6.80 -8.15
C VAL A 191 -4.06 -6.12 -8.69
N VAL A 192 -5.06 -6.93 -9.05
CA VAL A 192 -6.35 -6.44 -9.50
C VAL A 192 -7.39 -6.79 -8.45
N LEU A 193 -7.87 -5.78 -7.72
CA LEU A 193 -9.00 -5.92 -6.79
C LEU A 193 -10.30 -5.63 -7.52
N LYS A 194 -11.24 -6.58 -7.48
CA LYS A 194 -12.57 -6.43 -8.07
C LYS A 194 -13.60 -7.14 -7.21
N ARG A 195 -14.51 -6.38 -6.61
CA ARG A 195 -15.46 -6.89 -5.60
C ARG A 195 -14.68 -7.68 -4.52
N ASP A 196 -15.10 -8.87 -4.13
CA ASP A 196 -14.46 -9.67 -3.07
C ASP A 196 -13.35 -10.60 -3.59
N MET A 197 -12.81 -10.35 -4.78
CA MET A 197 -11.75 -11.16 -5.38
C MET A 197 -10.53 -10.32 -5.71
N TYR A 198 -9.36 -10.96 -5.66
CA TYR A 198 -8.14 -10.40 -6.19
C TYR A 198 -7.41 -11.37 -7.10
N TYR A 199 -6.74 -10.81 -8.11
CA TYR A 199 -5.83 -11.52 -8.99
C TYR A 199 -4.44 -10.92 -8.84
N ARG A 200 -3.41 -11.76 -8.92
CA ARG A 200 -2.05 -11.29 -8.81
C ARG A 200 -1.15 -11.89 -9.89
N LEU A 201 -0.38 -11.02 -10.52
CA LEU A 201 0.68 -11.36 -11.45
C LEU A 201 2.01 -10.87 -10.90
N LYS A 202 3.09 -11.60 -11.16
CA LYS A 202 4.44 -11.27 -10.67
C LYS A 202 5.46 -11.46 -11.77
N SER A 203 6.54 -10.68 -11.72
CA SER A 203 7.70 -10.87 -12.59
C SER A 203 8.49 -12.13 -12.22
N GLY A 204 9.41 -12.53 -13.10
CA GLY A 204 10.33 -13.66 -12.88
C GLY A 204 9.78 -15.00 -13.38
N VAL A 205 8.68 -14.99 -14.12
CA VAL A 205 8.25 -16.12 -14.94
C VAL A 205 9.06 -16.09 -16.24
N SER A 206 9.48 -17.25 -16.75
CA SER A 206 10.12 -17.33 -18.07
C SER A 206 9.10 -16.92 -19.14
N ILE A 207 9.40 -15.83 -19.85
CA ILE A 207 8.57 -15.33 -20.94
C ILE A 207 9.19 -15.85 -22.24
N PRO A 208 8.40 -16.44 -23.17
CA PRO A 208 8.88 -16.71 -24.51
C PRO A 208 9.42 -15.42 -25.17
N PRO A 209 10.46 -15.50 -26.02
CA PRO A 209 10.95 -14.32 -26.73
C PRO A 209 9.86 -13.78 -27.66
N GLY A 210 9.49 -12.51 -27.43
CA GLY A 210 8.44 -11.82 -28.17
C GLY A 210 7.03 -12.08 -27.61
N ILE A 211 6.21 -11.04 -27.67
CA ILE A 211 4.76 -11.21 -27.52
C ILE A 211 4.26 -11.72 -28.87
N PRO A 212 3.60 -12.89 -28.95
CA PRO A 212 3.11 -13.41 -30.22
C PRO A 212 2.10 -12.42 -30.82
N GLU A 213 2.36 -11.94 -32.03
CA GLU A 213 1.41 -11.12 -32.78
C GLU A 213 0.29 -11.99 -33.34
N ALA A 214 -0.93 -11.46 -33.36
CA ALA A 214 -2.05 -12.18 -33.95
C ALA A 214 -2.01 -12.09 -35.48
N ASP A 215 -1.88 -13.22 -36.16
CA ASP A 215 -1.88 -13.30 -37.64
C ASP A 215 -3.26 -12.95 -38.26
N LYS A 216 -4.32 -12.94 -37.46
CA LYS A 216 -5.70 -12.64 -37.86
C LYS A 216 -6.40 -11.83 -36.76
N ILE A 217 -7.39 -11.03 -37.15
CA ILE A 217 -8.26 -10.35 -36.19
C ILE A 217 -8.99 -11.41 -35.36
N PRO A 218 -8.81 -11.41 -34.02
CA PRO A 218 -9.46 -12.38 -33.14
C PRO A 218 -10.96 -12.04 -32.97
N ASP A 219 -11.74 -13.04 -32.57
CA ASP A 219 -13.17 -12.85 -32.25
C ASP A 219 -13.40 -11.96 -31.01
N TYR A 220 -12.35 -11.77 -30.20
CA TYR A 220 -12.38 -11.01 -28.95
C TYR A 220 -11.13 -10.14 -28.80
N ALA A 221 -11.31 -8.93 -28.28
CA ALA A 221 -10.24 -8.07 -27.80
C ALA A 221 -10.31 -7.97 -26.28
N PHE A 222 -9.14 -8.04 -25.63
CA PHE A 222 -9.01 -7.88 -24.19
C PHE A 222 -8.23 -6.61 -23.90
N GLU A 223 -8.77 -5.76 -23.02
CA GLU A 223 -8.04 -4.63 -22.48
C GLU A 223 -7.30 -5.08 -21.21
N PRO A 224 -5.96 -5.01 -21.16
CA PRO A 224 -5.21 -5.37 -19.96
C PRO A 224 -5.47 -4.36 -18.85
N ASP A 225 -5.57 -4.85 -17.62
CA ASP A 225 -5.77 -4.00 -16.45
C ASP A 225 -4.62 -2.98 -16.29
N PRO A 226 -4.90 -1.71 -15.92
CA PRO A 226 -3.86 -0.70 -15.82
C PRO A 226 -2.75 -1.03 -14.81
N ALA A 227 -3.01 -1.84 -13.77
CA ALA A 227 -1.95 -2.31 -12.87
C ALA A 227 -0.96 -3.25 -13.59
N VAL A 228 -1.46 -4.11 -14.49
CA VAL A 228 -0.61 -5.02 -15.30
C VAL A 228 0.25 -4.22 -16.27
N VAL A 229 -0.37 -3.24 -16.96
CA VAL A 229 0.35 -2.34 -17.88
C VAL A 229 1.41 -1.56 -17.15
N LYS A 230 1.06 -0.94 -16.00
CA LYS A 230 1.99 -0.12 -15.22
C LYS A 230 3.12 -0.93 -14.59
N ALA A 231 2.87 -2.19 -14.25
CA ALA A 231 3.87 -3.13 -13.78
C ALA A 231 4.73 -3.73 -14.90
N GLU A 232 4.50 -3.39 -16.18
CA GLU A 232 5.21 -3.97 -17.32
C GLU A 232 5.14 -5.50 -17.34
N LEU A 233 3.96 -6.05 -17.03
CA LEU A 233 3.72 -7.50 -16.90
C LEU A 233 2.90 -8.09 -18.06
N LEU A 234 2.83 -7.41 -19.21
CA LEU A 234 2.07 -7.89 -20.36
C LEU A 234 2.59 -9.22 -20.90
N GLY A 235 3.91 -9.43 -20.89
CA GLY A 235 4.52 -10.69 -21.31
C GLY A 235 4.13 -11.84 -20.38
N GLU A 236 4.21 -11.62 -19.07
CA GLU A 236 3.78 -12.58 -18.05
C GLU A 236 2.28 -12.88 -18.13
N LEU A 237 1.45 -11.88 -18.47
CA LEU A 237 0.02 -12.08 -18.66
C LEU A 237 -0.26 -12.94 -19.91
N ALA A 238 0.38 -12.62 -21.04
CA ALA A 238 0.21 -13.37 -22.28
C ALA A 238 0.65 -14.83 -22.12
N ALA A 239 1.79 -15.07 -21.45
CA ALA A 239 2.27 -16.41 -21.14
C ALA A 239 1.32 -17.20 -20.22
N GLY A 240 0.72 -16.54 -19.21
CA GLY A 240 -0.22 -17.17 -18.30
C GLY A 240 -1.58 -17.51 -18.91
N LEU A 241 -2.02 -16.75 -19.91
CA LEU A 241 -3.29 -16.96 -20.61
C LEU A 241 -3.15 -17.80 -21.89
N ASN A 242 -1.93 -18.05 -22.36
CA ASN A 242 -1.64 -18.70 -23.63
C ASN A 242 -2.34 -18.02 -24.82
N ILE A 243 -2.39 -16.68 -24.80
CA ILE A 243 -3.03 -15.84 -25.83
C ILE A 243 -1.98 -15.03 -26.60
N ASN A 244 -2.25 -14.84 -27.90
CA ASN A 244 -1.49 -13.90 -28.74
C ASN A 244 -2.00 -12.48 -28.46
N MET A 245 -1.12 -11.47 -28.43
CA MET A 245 -1.55 -10.08 -28.31
C MET A 245 -1.50 -9.39 -29.69
N GLY A 246 -2.58 -8.69 -30.04
CA GLY A 246 -2.59 -7.73 -31.14
C GLY A 246 -2.54 -6.32 -30.57
N LEU A 247 -1.61 -5.49 -31.03
CA LEU A 247 -1.61 -4.04 -30.79
C LEU A 247 -2.49 -3.33 -31.84
#